data_AF-A0A927MUW8-F1
#
_entry.id   AF-A0A927MUW8-F1
#
_cell.length_a   1.000
_cell.length_b   1.000
_cell.length_c   1.000
_cell.angle_alpha   90.00
_cell.angle_beta   90.00
_cell.angle_gamma   90.00
#
_symmetry.space_group_name_H-M   'P 1'
#
loop_
_entity.id
_entity.type
_entity.pdbx_description
1 polymer ?
#
loop_
_entity_poly.entity_id
_entity_poly.type
_entity_poly.pdbx_seq_one_letter_code
_entity_poly.pdbx_strand_id
1 'polypeptide(L)'
;MRTSEIQRAGGPSTSLLRRTRVLSVCLTALLCMWFFGNLYEALVWNPQLIADPRPGSLVGEFAVGSPVYYYLPWTPVSVALAVVLRVRFGGSVSSRVRRSWSAAIGCLVLAVVLKIGLISQVNPTFRDATVAAEVVRERAVWWAFGNGLVVVAVAVAIVLLTAWRRPPDGPSRSG
;
A
#
# COMPACT_ATOMS: atom_id res chain seq x y z
N MET A 1 35.54 -5.05 -36.21
CA MET A 1 34.21 -5.26 -35.61
C MET A 1 34.11 -4.42 -34.35
N ARG A 2 33.39 -3.29 -34.46
CA ARG A 2 33.21 -2.25 -33.45
C ARG A 2 31.78 -2.34 -32.94
N THR A 3 31.57 -1.87 -31.71
CA THR A 3 30.29 -1.42 -31.14
C THR A 3 29.20 -2.46 -30.87
N SER A 4 29.36 -3.24 -29.79
CA SER A 4 28.23 -3.67 -28.96
C SER A 4 28.56 -3.82 -27.46
N GLU A 5 29.82 -3.62 -27.04
CA GLU A 5 30.28 -3.73 -25.65
C GLU A 5 30.14 -2.45 -24.81
N ILE A 6 29.17 -1.58 -25.12
CA ILE A 6 28.69 -0.56 -24.16
C ILE A 6 27.36 -1.06 -23.59
N GLN A 7 27.40 -2.27 -23.05
CA GLN A 7 26.38 -2.81 -22.15
C GLN A 7 26.74 -2.43 -20.70
N ARG A 8 27.07 -1.15 -20.47
CA ARG A 8 27.33 -0.57 -19.15
C ARG A 8 26.52 0.72 -18.97
N ALA A 9 25.22 0.55 -18.86
CA ALA A 9 24.39 1.48 -18.11
C ALA A 9 23.44 0.60 -17.31
N GLY A 10 23.62 0.54 -15.98
CA GLY A 10 22.86 -0.32 -15.06
C GLY A 10 21.39 0.07 -14.89
N GLY A 11 20.77 0.66 -15.92
CA GLY A 11 19.37 1.03 -15.98
C GLY A 11 18.51 -0.04 -16.68
N PRO A 12 17.20 -0.08 -16.40
CA PRO A 12 16.29 -0.97 -17.10
C PRO A 12 16.23 -0.69 -18.61
N SER A 13 16.18 -1.74 -19.42
CA SER A 13 16.00 -1.60 -20.88
C SER A 13 14.73 -0.79 -21.19
N THR A 14 14.83 0.15 -22.13
CA THR A 14 13.72 0.99 -22.60
C THR A 14 12.52 0.15 -23.07
N SER A 15 12.78 -1.01 -23.68
CA SER A 15 11.77 -1.98 -24.10
C SER A 15 10.97 -2.54 -22.92
N LEU A 16 11.64 -2.83 -21.80
CA LEU A 16 11.02 -3.35 -20.57
C LEU A 16 10.19 -2.27 -19.88
N LEU A 17 10.69 -1.04 -19.83
CA LEU A 17 9.95 0.11 -19.30
C LEU A 17 8.64 0.32 -20.05
N ARG A 18 8.65 0.19 -21.39
CA ARG A 18 7.44 0.27 -22.23
C ARG A 18 6.48 -0.89 -21.96
N ARG A 19 6.98 -2.13 -21.93
CA ARG A 19 6.16 -3.34 -21.69
C ARG A 19 5.48 -3.35 -20.32
N THR A 20 6.13 -2.77 -19.31
CA THR A 20 5.61 -2.73 -17.92
C THR A 20 4.83 -1.45 -17.61
N ARG A 21 4.79 -0.47 -18.52
CA ARG A 21 4.27 0.89 -18.24
C ARG A 21 2.85 0.87 -17.70
N VAL A 22 1.93 0.25 -18.43
CA VAL A 22 0.50 0.22 -18.06
C VAL A 22 0.34 -0.46 -16.71
N LEU A 23 0.90 -1.66 -16.54
CA LEU A 23 0.82 -2.42 -15.30
C LEU A 23 1.35 -1.63 -14.10
N SER A 24 2.53 -1.01 -14.22
CA SER A 24 3.09 -0.24 -13.11
C SER A 24 2.32 1.05 -12.82
N VAL A 25 1.77 1.72 -13.83
CA VAL A 25 0.92 2.90 -13.63
C VAL A 25 -0.35 2.51 -12.89
N CYS A 26 -1.06 1.46 -13.35
CA CYS A 26 -2.26 0.95 -12.69
C CYS A 26 -1.95 0.50 -11.25
N LEU A 27 -0.88 -0.27 -11.06
CA LEU A 27 -0.45 -0.71 -9.73
C LEU A 27 -0.17 0.48 -8.80
N THR A 28 0.56 1.49 -9.28
CA THR A 28 0.89 2.67 -8.48
C THR A 28 -0.38 3.45 -8.13
N ALA A 29 -1.28 3.67 -9.09
CA ALA A 29 -2.54 4.36 -8.85
C ALA A 29 -3.39 3.65 -7.78
N LEU A 30 -3.52 2.32 -7.87
CA LEU A 30 -4.27 1.53 -6.90
C LEU A 30 -3.64 1.52 -5.51
N LEU A 31 -2.31 1.44 -5.43
CA LEU A 31 -1.59 1.55 -4.16
C LEU A 31 -1.74 2.95 -3.54
N CYS A 32 -1.72 4.00 -4.36
CA CYS A 32 -2.00 5.36 -3.90
C CYS A 32 -3.42 5.49 -3.35
N MET A 33 -4.43 4.95 -4.05
CA MET A 33 -5.82 4.96 -3.55
C MET A 33 -5.94 4.24 -2.21
N TRP A 34 -5.29 3.08 -2.07
CA TRP A 34 -5.26 2.36 -0.81
C TRP A 34 -4.52 3.15 0.29
N PHE A 35 -3.36 3.72 -0.03
CA PHE A 35 -2.58 4.56 0.89
C PHE A 35 -3.39 5.75 1.41
N PHE A 36 -4.03 6.51 0.51
CA PHE A 36 -4.82 7.69 0.87
C PHE A 36 -6.04 7.33 1.72
N GLY A 37 -6.70 6.20 1.46
CA GLY A 37 -7.79 5.72 2.31
C GLY A 37 -7.33 5.51 3.76
N ASN A 38 -6.21 4.80 3.96
CA ASN A 38 -5.68 4.59 5.30
C ASN A 38 -5.16 5.89 5.93
N LEU A 39 -4.57 6.79 5.15
CA LEU A 39 -4.08 8.08 5.65
C LEU A 39 -5.24 8.97 6.10
N TYR A 40 -6.35 8.98 5.36
CA TYR A 40 -7.58 9.67 5.77
C TYR A 40 -8.12 9.10 7.09
N GLU A 41 -8.17 7.78 7.23
CA GLU A 41 -8.56 7.15 8.50
C GLU A 41 -7.64 7.58 9.64
N ALA A 42 -6.33 7.62 9.41
CA ALA A 42 -5.33 7.98 10.43
C ALA A 42 -5.43 9.45 10.88
N LEU A 43 -5.70 10.36 9.95
CA LEU A 43 -5.63 11.81 10.20
C LEU A 43 -6.97 12.47 10.49
N VAL A 44 -8.06 11.90 10.00
CA VAL A 44 -9.39 12.51 10.10
C VAL A 44 -10.28 11.67 11.00
N TRP A 45 -10.51 10.42 10.63
CA TRP A 45 -11.49 9.58 11.32
C TRP A 45 -11.04 9.15 12.73
N ASN A 46 -9.79 8.71 12.89
CA ASN A 46 -9.28 8.26 14.20
C ASN A 46 -9.23 9.37 15.25
N PRO A 47 -8.68 10.56 14.98
CA PRO A 47 -8.69 11.64 15.97
C PRO A 47 -10.10 12.02 16.40
N GLN A 48 -11.05 12.03 15.46
CA GLN A 48 -12.47 12.27 15.76
C GLN A 48 -13.04 11.19 16.68
N LEU A 49 -12.81 9.91 16.37
CA LEU A 49 -13.30 8.79 17.19
C LEU A 49 -12.66 8.72 18.58
N ILE A 50 -11.40 9.14 18.71
CA ILE A 50 -10.70 9.20 20.00
C ILE A 50 -11.23 10.38 20.85
N ALA A 51 -11.48 11.52 20.21
CA ALA A 51 -11.98 12.72 20.88
C ALA A 51 -13.46 12.59 21.30
N ASP A 52 -14.27 11.95 20.46
CA ASP A 52 -15.70 11.73 20.68
C ASP A 52 -16.04 10.25 20.39
N PRO A 53 -15.76 9.33 21.33
CA PRO A 53 -16.02 7.91 21.15
C PRO A 53 -17.53 7.62 21.12
N ARG A 54 -18.02 7.16 19.97
CA ARG A 54 -19.44 6.84 19.73
C ARG A 54 -19.64 5.32 19.58
N PRO A 55 -20.17 4.62 20.60
CA PRO A 55 -20.60 3.24 20.47
C PRO A 55 -21.62 3.08 19.34
N GLY A 56 -21.55 1.97 18.60
CA GLY A 56 -22.43 1.72 17.46
C GLY A 56 -22.17 2.58 16.21
N SER A 57 -21.07 3.33 16.16
CA SER A 57 -20.72 4.20 15.01
C SER A 57 -20.47 3.47 13.69
N LEU A 58 -20.16 2.17 13.72
CA LEU A 58 -20.00 1.32 12.52
C LEU A 58 -21.20 0.39 12.26
N VAL A 59 -22.34 0.61 12.90
CA VAL A 59 -23.57 -0.14 12.57
C VAL A 59 -23.98 0.20 11.13
N GLY A 60 -24.05 -0.81 10.26
CA GLY A 60 -24.38 -0.62 8.85
C GLY A 60 -23.18 -0.31 7.95
N GLU A 61 -21.94 -0.45 8.42
CA GLU A 61 -20.71 -0.26 7.60
C GLU A 61 -20.65 -1.14 6.33
N PHE A 62 -21.46 -2.19 6.25
CA PHE A 62 -21.59 -3.04 5.06
C PHE A 62 -22.97 -2.96 4.41
N ALA A 63 -23.84 -2.05 4.86
CA ALA A 63 -25.13 -1.79 4.24
C ALA A 63 -24.93 -1.29 2.79
N VAL A 64 -25.95 -1.49 1.97
CA VAL A 64 -25.97 -1.01 0.59
C VAL A 64 -25.77 0.51 0.59
N GLY A 65 -24.79 1.00 -0.18
CA GLY A 65 -24.40 2.41 -0.20
C GLY A 65 -23.26 2.77 0.75
N SER A 66 -22.71 1.81 1.51
CA SER A 66 -21.58 2.07 2.39
C SER A 66 -20.34 2.56 1.62
N PRO A 67 -19.65 3.61 2.12
CA PRO A 67 -18.37 4.07 1.57
C PRO A 67 -17.32 2.97 1.47
N VAL A 68 -17.37 1.94 2.33
CA VAL A 68 -16.42 0.82 2.35
C VAL A 68 -16.26 0.16 0.98
N TYR A 69 -17.36 0.02 0.22
CA TYR A 69 -17.31 -0.62 -1.10
C TYR A 69 -16.52 0.18 -2.13
N TYR A 70 -16.33 1.49 -1.93
CA TYR A 70 -15.45 2.30 -2.77
C TYR A 70 -13.98 2.08 -2.51
N TYR A 71 -13.58 1.49 -1.37
CA TYR A 71 -12.16 1.34 -0.98
C TYR A 71 -11.70 -0.12 -0.88
N LEU A 72 -12.62 -1.04 -0.56
CA LEU A 72 -12.36 -2.47 -0.40
C LEU A 72 -11.71 -3.16 -1.62
N PRO A 73 -12.08 -2.85 -2.88
CA PRO A 73 -11.56 -3.58 -4.04
C PRO A 73 -10.09 -3.29 -4.35
N TRP A 74 -9.56 -2.14 -3.95
CA TRP A 74 -8.23 -1.71 -4.40
C TRP A 74 -7.10 -2.52 -3.78
N THR A 75 -7.26 -2.96 -2.53
CA THR A 75 -6.28 -3.78 -1.82
C THR A 75 -6.00 -5.11 -2.53
N PRO A 76 -6.97 -6.01 -2.77
CA PRO A 76 -6.70 -7.27 -3.43
C PRO A 76 -6.20 -7.09 -4.87
N VAL A 77 -6.72 -6.10 -5.60
CA VAL A 77 -6.27 -5.84 -6.98
C VAL A 77 -4.82 -5.35 -7.01
N SER A 78 -4.43 -4.43 -6.12
CA SER A 78 -3.04 -3.94 -6.07
C SER A 78 -2.04 -5.03 -5.70
N VAL A 79 -2.38 -5.90 -4.74
CA VAL A 79 -1.54 -7.07 -4.37
C VAL A 79 -1.39 -8.02 -5.57
N ALA A 80 -2.49 -8.35 -6.26
CA ALA A 80 -2.45 -9.21 -7.43
C ALA A 80 -1.57 -8.62 -8.54
N LEU A 81 -1.70 -7.33 -8.84
CA LEU A 81 -0.86 -6.67 -9.85
C LEU A 81 0.62 -6.62 -9.45
N ALA A 82 0.96 -6.45 -8.17
CA ALA A 82 2.34 -6.52 -7.69
C ALA A 82 2.95 -7.92 -7.90
N VAL A 83 2.18 -8.97 -7.60
CA VAL A 83 2.59 -10.36 -7.85
C VAL A 83 2.75 -10.61 -9.35
N VAL A 84 1.79 -10.19 -10.18
CA VAL A 84 1.88 -10.33 -11.65
C VAL A 84 3.11 -9.62 -12.20
N LEU A 85 3.41 -8.40 -11.74
CA LEU A 85 4.62 -7.67 -12.11
C LEU A 85 5.88 -8.49 -11.79
N ARG A 86 5.94 -9.03 -10.57
CA ARG A 86 7.09 -9.81 -10.07
C ARG A 86 7.28 -11.15 -10.78
N VAL A 87 6.20 -11.87 -11.07
CA VAL A 87 6.24 -13.18 -11.72
C VAL A 87 6.56 -13.03 -13.19
N ARG A 88 5.88 -12.11 -13.89
CA ARG A 88 5.99 -11.99 -15.35
C ARG A 88 7.24 -11.28 -15.83
N PHE A 89 7.78 -10.33 -15.04
CA PHE A 89 8.91 -9.50 -15.45
C PHE A 89 10.15 -9.65 -14.55
N GLY A 90 10.06 -10.41 -13.45
CA GLY A 90 11.17 -10.56 -12.49
C GLY A 90 12.43 -11.22 -13.07
N GLY A 91 12.30 -12.03 -14.13
CA GLY A 91 13.44 -12.62 -14.84
C GLY A 91 14.17 -11.63 -15.75
N SER A 92 13.54 -10.50 -16.09
CA SER A 92 14.08 -9.49 -17.03
C SER A 92 14.69 -8.28 -16.33
N VAL A 93 14.73 -8.27 -15.00
CA VAL A 93 15.29 -7.18 -14.18
C VAL A 93 16.49 -7.66 -13.37
N SER A 94 17.31 -6.71 -12.89
CA SER A 94 18.44 -7.05 -12.02
C SER A 94 17.99 -7.70 -10.72
N SER A 95 18.89 -8.48 -10.10
CA SER A 95 18.63 -9.14 -8.81
C SER A 95 18.23 -8.14 -7.71
N ARG A 96 18.79 -6.92 -7.74
CA ARG A 96 18.43 -5.82 -6.83
C ARG A 96 16.97 -5.41 -7.00
N VAL A 97 16.52 -5.12 -8.23
CA VAL A 97 15.12 -4.74 -8.51
C VAL A 97 14.17 -5.87 -8.13
N ARG A 98 14.54 -7.11 -8.45
CA ARG A 98 13.74 -8.29 -8.09
C ARG A 98 13.59 -8.45 -6.58
N ARG A 99 14.65 -8.21 -5.80
CA ARG A 99 14.60 -8.22 -4.32
C ARG A 99 13.72 -7.08 -3.80
N SER A 100 13.83 -5.88 -4.34
CA SER A 100 12.97 -4.74 -3.98
C SER A 100 11.50 -5.04 -4.22
N TRP A 101 11.14 -5.65 -5.36
CA TRP A 101 9.75 -6.04 -5.63
C TRP A 101 9.26 -7.15 -4.68
N SER A 102 10.11 -8.13 -4.35
CA SER A 102 9.76 -9.16 -3.37
C SER A 102 9.57 -8.58 -1.96
N ALA A 103 10.42 -7.64 -1.54
CA ALA A 103 10.27 -6.92 -0.28
C ALA A 103 8.99 -6.08 -0.26
N ALA A 104 8.66 -5.41 -1.38
CA ALA A 104 7.41 -4.67 -1.51
C ALA A 104 6.18 -5.58 -1.33
N ILE A 105 6.16 -6.76 -1.95
CA ILE A 105 5.10 -7.76 -1.74
C ILE A 105 5.03 -8.17 -0.27
N GLY A 106 6.17 -8.37 0.41
CA GLY A 106 6.20 -8.62 1.85
C GLY A 106 5.55 -7.51 2.68
N CYS A 107 5.82 -6.24 2.36
CA CYS A 107 5.15 -5.10 2.99
C CYS A 107 3.63 -5.09 2.72
N LEU A 108 3.19 -5.41 1.50
CA LEU A 108 1.77 -5.48 1.18
C LEU A 108 1.07 -6.63 1.93
N VAL A 109 1.70 -7.79 2.05
CA VAL A 109 1.18 -8.91 2.85
C VAL A 109 1.04 -8.51 4.32
N LEU A 110 2.06 -7.87 4.89
CA LEU A 110 1.99 -7.36 6.25
C LEU A 110 0.82 -6.38 6.43
N ALA A 111 0.67 -5.42 5.51
CA ALA A 111 -0.43 -4.46 5.53
C ALA A 111 -1.81 -5.15 5.48
N VAL A 112 -1.97 -6.17 4.63
CA VAL A 112 -3.22 -6.96 4.55
C VAL A 112 -3.48 -7.70 5.87
N VAL A 113 -2.49 -8.39 6.42
CA VAL A 113 -2.63 -9.14 7.68
C VAL A 113 -3.02 -8.19 8.83
N LEU A 114 -2.36 -7.04 8.94
CA LEU A 114 -2.70 -6.03 9.93
C LEU A 114 -4.15 -5.53 9.76
N LYS A 115 -4.57 -5.20 8.53
CA LYS A 115 -5.95 -4.77 8.29
C LYS A 115 -6.98 -5.85 8.60
N ILE A 116 -6.72 -7.12 8.26
CA ILE A 116 -7.60 -8.24 8.62
C ILE A 116 -7.70 -8.35 10.15
N GLY A 117 -6.59 -8.26 10.87
CA GLY A 117 -6.56 -8.28 12.34
C GLY A 117 -7.37 -7.13 12.94
N LEU A 118 -7.17 -5.90 12.45
CA LEU A 118 -7.92 -4.73 12.89
C LEU A 118 -9.42 -4.87 12.64
N ILE A 119 -9.82 -5.29 11.43
CA ILE A 119 -11.24 -5.45 11.07
C ILE A 119 -11.90 -6.58 11.87
N SER A 120 -11.19 -7.67 12.14
CA SER A 120 -11.76 -8.81 12.86
C SER A 120 -11.79 -8.60 14.38
N GLN A 121 -10.82 -7.88 14.95
CA GLN A 121 -10.68 -7.77 16.41
C GLN A 121 -11.13 -6.41 16.97
N VAL A 122 -11.04 -5.34 16.19
CA VAL A 122 -11.30 -3.97 16.67
C VAL A 122 -12.68 -3.48 16.23
N ASN A 123 -13.03 -3.64 14.94
CA ASN A 123 -14.32 -3.17 14.41
C ASN A 123 -15.56 -3.71 15.13
N PRO A 124 -15.60 -4.96 15.65
CA PRO A 124 -16.77 -5.40 16.42
C PRO A 124 -17.11 -4.48 17.59
N THR A 125 -16.09 -3.92 18.26
CA THR A 125 -16.28 -2.97 19.37
C THR A 125 -16.99 -1.70 18.89
N PHE A 126 -16.62 -1.18 17.73
CA PHE A 126 -17.22 0.03 17.18
C PHE A 126 -18.66 -0.20 16.66
N ARG A 127 -19.04 -1.45 16.41
CA ARG A 127 -20.41 -1.83 16.00
C ARG A 127 -21.33 -2.07 17.19
N ASP A 128 -20.79 -2.38 18.35
CA ASP A 128 -21.58 -2.68 19.53
C ASP A 128 -21.98 -1.37 20.23
N ALA A 129 -23.29 -1.07 20.21
CA ALA A 129 -23.85 0.11 20.86
C ALA A 129 -23.94 -0.04 22.40
N THR A 130 -23.74 -1.24 22.93
CA THR A 130 -23.80 -1.53 24.38
C THR A 130 -22.46 -1.35 25.08
N VAL A 131 -21.37 -1.23 24.32
CA VAL A 131 -20.02 -1.06 24.86
C VAL A 131 -19.83 0.37 25.40
N ALA A 132 -19.15 0.47 26.53
CA ALA A 132 -18.78 1.76 27.12
C ALA A 132 -17.88 2.60 26.19
N ALA A 133 -18.08 3.92 26.21
CA ALA A 133 -17.34 4.86 25.37
C ALA A 133 -15.81 4.80 25.61
N GLU A 134 -15.39 4.48 26.84
CA GLU A 134 -13.99 4.30 27.21
C GLU A 134 -13.33 3.14 26.46
N VAL A 135 -14.05 2.03 26.31
CA VAL A 135 -13.57 0.84 25.58
C VAL A 135 -13.49 1.14 24.08
N VAL A 136 -14.47 1.88 23.54
CA VAL A 136 -14.42 2.37 22.15
C VAL A 136 -13.19 3.25 21.94
N ARG A 137 -12.90 4.18 22.86
CA ARG A 137 -11.72 5.05 22.79
C ARG A 137 -10.41 4.24 22.83
N GLU A 138 -10.29 3.27 23.73
CA GLU A 138 -9.12 2.40 23.80
C GLU A 138 -8.91 1.62 22.49
N ARG A 139 -9.98 1.06 21.94
CA ARG A 139 -9.96 0.34 20.67
C ARG A 139 -9.65 1.27 19.49
N ALA A 140 -10.07 2.54 19.54
CA ALA A 140 -9.69 3.56 18.56
C ALA A 140 -8.19 3.85 18.58
N VAL A 141 -7.54 3.85 19.75
CA VAL A 141 -6.08 3.97 19.86
C VAL A 141 -5.38 2.76 19.22
N TRP A 142 -5.86 1.54 19.49
CA TRP A 142 -5.34 0.33 18.84
C TRP A 142 -5.49 0.36 17.31
N TRP A 143 -6.66 0.81 16.83
CA TRP A 143 -6.89 1.01 15.40
C TRP A 143 -5.92 2.05 14.83
N ALA A 144 -5.73 3.18 15.50
CA ALA A 144 -4.82 4.23 15.05
C ALA A 144 -3.38 3.74 14.89
N PHE A 145 -2.87 3.00 15.89
CA PHE A 145 -1.53 2.45 15.83
C PHE A 145 -1.38 1.43 14.70
N GLY A 146 -2.28 0.44 14.63
CA GLY A 146 -2.23 -0.58 13.59
C GLY A 146 -2.40 -0.01 12.18
N ASN A 147 -3.30 0.96 12.01
CA ASN A 147 -3.52 1.64 10.74
C ASN A 147 -2.29 2.49 10.35
N GLY A 148 -1.60 3.11 11.32
CA GLY A 148 -0.32 3.77 11.09
C GLY A 148 0.74 2.83 10.51
N LEU A 149 0.84 1.60 11.03
CA LEU A 149 1.73 0.58 10.48
C LEU A 149 1.35 0.17 9.05
N VAL A 150 0.06 0.08 8.75
CA VAL A 150 -0.46 -0.18 7.39
C VAL A 150 -0.04 0.95 6.43
N VAL A 151 -0.23 2.21 6.82
CA VAL A 151 0.18 3.39 6.03
C VAL A 151 1.67 3.32 5.69
N VAL A 152 2.52 3.06 6.69
CA VAL A 152 3.97 2.94 6.50
C VAL A 152 4.32 1.78 5.56
N ALA A 153 3.73 0.60 5.77
CA ALA A 153 3.99 -0.58 4.95
C ALA A 153 3.61 -0.34 3.48
N VAL A 154 2.45 0.27 3.22
CA VAL A 154 2.00 0.60 1.85
C VAL A 154 2.90 1.67 1.22
N ALA A 155 3.30 2.70 1.96
CA ALA A 155 4.23 3.72 1.48
C ALA A 155 5.59 3.13 1.07
N VAL A 156 6.15 2.26 1.91
CA VAL A 156 7.39 1.54 1.60
C VAL A 156 7.23 0.67 0.34
N ALA A 157 6.11 -0.04 0.20
CA ALA A 157 5.84 -0.83 -0.99
C ALA A 157 5.79 0.03 -2.27
N ILE A 158 5.14 1.19 -2.23
CA ILE A 158 5.11 2.16 -3.34
C ILE A 158 6.53 2.58 -3.74
N VAL A 159 7.36 2.96 -2.75
CA VAL A 159 8.75 3.36 -3.01
C VAL A 159 9.54 2.22 -3.65
N LEU A 160 9.46 1.02 -3.10
CA LEU A 160 10.20 -0.14 -3.60
C LEU A 160 9.77 -0.57 -5.01
N LEU A 161 8.48 -0.43 -5.34
CA LEU A 161 7.94 -0.76 -6.67
C LEU A 161 8.24 0.30 -7.73
N THR A 162 8.47 1.55 -7.33
CA THR A 162 8.70 2.69 -8.25
C THR A 162 10.16 3.09 -8.39
N ALA A 163 11.02 2.84 -7.38
CA ALA A 163 12.40 3.30 -7.35
C ALA A 163 13.25 2.87 -8.56
N TRP A 164 13.02 1.67 -9.10
CA TRP A 164 13.76 1.16 -10.26
C TRP A 164 13.48 1.91 -11.58
N ARG A 165 12.43 2.74 -11.63
CA ARG A 165 12.08 3.57 -12.79
C ARG A 165 12.79 4.91 -12.81
N ARG A 166 13.48 5.30 -11.73
CA ARG A 166 14.23 6.55 -11.69
C ARG A 166 15.43 6.45 -12.65
N PRO A 167 15.72 7.48 -13.46
CA PRO A 167 16.98 7.57 -14.17
C PRO A 167 18.14 7.46 -13.17
N PRO A 168 19.29 6.87 -13.54
CA PRO A 168 20.50 7.08 -12.75
C PRO A 168 20.73 8.59 -12.64
N ASP A 169 21.04 9.08 -11.43
CA ASP A 169 21.40 10.48 -11.24
C ASP A 169 22.47 10.84 -12.29
N GLY A 170 22.17 11.88 -13.08
CA GLY A 170 23.12 12.39 -14.07
C GLY A 170 24.45 12.72 -13.40
N PRO A 171 25.57 12.69 -14.14
CA PRO A 171 26.90 12.78 -13.55
C PRO A 171 26.96 13.93 -12.55
N SER A 172 27.28 13.58 -11.30
CA SER A 172 27.57 14.55 -10.24
C SER A 172 28.55 15.55 -10.82
N ARG A 173 28.10 16.79 -11.04
CA ARG A 173 28.98 17.90 -11.36
C ARG A 173 29.86 18.12 -10.13
N SER A 174 31.00 17.45 -10.11
CA SER A 174 32.14 17.83 -9.28
C SER A 174 32.64 19.15 -9.83
N GLY A 175 32.20 20.24 -9.21
CA GLY A 175 32.88 21.53 -9.26
C GLY A 175 33.97 21.57 -8.19
#